data_AF-X1VS34-F1
#
_entry.id   AF-X1VS34-F1
#
_cell.length_a   1.000
_cell.length_b   1.000
_cell.length_c   1.000
_cell.angle_alpha   90.00
_cell.angle_beta   90.00
_cell.angle_gamma   90.00
#
_symmetry.space_group_name_H-M   'P 1'
#
loop_
_entity.id
_entity.type
_entity.pdbx_description
1 polymer ?
#
loop_
_entity_poly.entity_id
_entity_poly.type
_entity_poly.pdbx_seq_one_letter_code
_entity_poly.pdbx_strand_id
1 'polypeptide(L)'
;CEVKKGNFKGAKSDPEYESIGTLGAVCGVSDFAAIIKANEICDELGIDTMSVGVIIGFAMELFERGYITKKDTGGLELKFGNGVAMGNMIEKIAKREDIGD
;
A
#
# COMPACT_ATOMS: atom_id res chain seq x y z
N CYS A 1 -1.13 -6.27 16.39
CA CYS A 1 -2.58 -6.19 16.09
C CYS A 1 -3.08 -7.35 15.21
N GLU A 2 -4.37 -7.71 15.25
CA GLU A 2 -4.99 -8.74 14.37
C GLU A 2 -6.36 -8.28 13.84
N VAL A 3 -6.60 -8.43 12.54
CA VAL A 3 -7.87 -8.08 11.88
C VAL A 3 -8.86 -9.24 11.97
N LYS A 4 -9.97 -9.03 12.69
CA LYS A 4 -10.95 -10.10 12.97
C LYS A 4 -12.07 -10.27 11.93
N LYS A 5 -12.33 -9.27 11.09
CA LYS A 5 -13.48 -9.21 10.17
C LYS A 5 -13.15 -8.39 8.91
N GLY A 6 -13.98 -8.50 7.88
CA GLY A 6 -13.85 -7.74 6.64
C GLY A 6 -12.87 -8.34 5.64
N ASN A 7 -12.51 -7.55 4.62
CA ASN A 7 -11.72 -8.00 3.47
C ASN A 7 -10.28 -8.41 3.83
N PHE A 8 -9.74 -7.89 4.92
CA PHE A 8 -8.38 -8.17 5.39
C PHE A 8 -8.35 -9.09 6.62
N LYS A 9 -9.42 -9.85 6.86
CA LYS A 9 -9.50 -10.78 8.00
C LYS A 9 -8.30 -11.75 7.99
N GLY A 10 -7.66 -11.88 9.15
CA GLY A 10 -6.49 -12.74 9.34
C GLY A 10 -5.16 -11.98 9.27
N ALA A 11 -5.15 -10.76 8.72
CA ALA A 11 -3.95 -9.93 8.71
C ALA A 11 -3.49 -9.62 10.15
N LYS A 12 -2.21 -9.75 10.39
CA LYS A 12 -1.58 -9.62 11.70
C LYS A 12 -0.21 -8.95 11.57
N SER A 13 -0.11 -7.77 12.14
CA SER A 13 1.15 -7.04 12.27
C SER A 13 1.05 -6.05 13.44
N ASP A 14 2.17 -5.56 13.93
CA ASP A 14 2.27 -4.55 14.99
C ASP A 14 2.86 -3.25 14.42
N PRO A 15 2.08 -2.49 13.62
CA PRO A 15 2.59 -1.33 12.92
C PRO A 15 2.95 -0.21 13.90
N GLU A 16 4.15 0.36 13.73
CA GLU A 16 4.59 1.54 14.47
C GLU A 16 3.90 2.81 13.97
N TYR A 17 4.03 3.92 14.72
CA TYR A 17 3.37 5.19 14.40
C TYR A 17 3.70 5.66 12.98
N GLU A 18 4.97 5.53 12.61
CA GLU A 18 5.55 5.81 11.31
C GLU A 18 4.85 5.02 10.19
N SER A 19 4.75 3.69 10.35
CA SER A 19 4.07 2.82 9.38
C SER A 19 2.60 3.18 9.22
N ILE A 20 1.90 3.51 10.32
CA ILE A 20 0.51 3.95 10.27
C ILE A 20 0.40 5.28 9.50
N GLY A 21 1.37 6.18 9.70
CA GLY A 21 1.44 7.46 9.00
C GLY A 21 1.63 7.30 7.49
N THR A 22 2.61 6.50 7.06
CA THR A 22 2.95 6.38 5.64
C THR A 22 2.03 5.43 4.87
N LEU A 23 1.61 4.32 5.45
CA LEU A 23 0.66 3.40 4.80
C LEU A 23 -0.80 3.84 4.99
N GLY A 24 -1.07 4.76 5.91
CA GLY A 24 -2.39 5.33 6.14
C GLY A 24 -2.53 6.73 5.53
N ALA A 25 -2.10 7.74 6.29
CA ALA A 25 -2.35 9.15 5.98
C ALA A 25 -1.75 9.59 4.65
N VAL A 26 -0.49 9.21 4.35
CA VAL A 26 0.19 9.56 3.10
C VAL A 26 -0.50 8.93 1.88
N CYS A 27 -1.01 7.72 2.01
CA CYS A 27 -1.77 7.02 0.95
C CYS A 27 -3.28 7.35 0.97
N GLY A 28 -3.74 8.24 1.86
CA GLY A 28 -5.16 8.55 2.05
C GLY A 28 -6.02 7.37 2.52
N VAL A 29 -5.40 6.29 3.03
CA VAL A 29 -6.08 5.07 3.49
C VAL A 29 -6.44 5.23 4.97
N SER A 30 -7.73 5.25 5.28
CA SER A 30 -8.24 5.35 6.66
C SER A 30 -8.67 4.01 7.25
N ASP A 31 -8.77 2.95 6.42
CA ASP A 31 -9.09 1.61 6.89
C ASP A 31 -7.86 1.01 7.60
N PHE A 32 -7.94 0.95 8.93
CA PHE A 32 -6.87 0.40 9.75
C PHE A 32 -6.61 -1.08 9.45
N ALA A 33 -7.60 -1.84 8.98
CA ALA A 33 -7.38 -3.23 8.58
C ALA A 33 -6.52 -3.33 7.31
N ALA A 34 -6.66 -2.39 6.37
CA ALA A 34 -5.81 -2.28 5.20
C ALA A 34 -4.37 -1.88 5.59
N ILE A 35 -4.22 -0.96 6.55
CA ILE A 35 -2.91 -0.55 7.08
C ILE A 35 -2.20 -1.73 7.75
N ILE A 36 -2.91 -2.51 8.58
CA ILE A 36 -2.34 -3.72 9.19
C ILE A 36 -1.91 -4.72 8.12
N LYS A 37 -2.72 -4.95 7.08
CA LYS A 37 -2.36 -5.87 6.00
C LYS A 37 -1.15 -5.36 5.20
N ALA A 38 -1.07 -4.06 4.93
CA ALA A 38 0.08 -3.49 4.24
C ALA A 38 1.36 -3.62 5.06
N ASN A 39 1.30 -3.38 6.38
CA ASN A 39 2.46 -3.59 7.25
C ASN A 39 2.86 -5.07 7.32
N GLU A 40 1.91 -5.99 7.40
CA GLU A 40 2.19 -7.44 7.34
C GLU A 40 2.93 -7.82 6.05
N ILE A 41 2.48 -7.31 4.89
CA ILE A 41 3.16 -7.54 3.60
C ILE A 41 4.59 -6.98 3.63
N CYS A 42 4.78 -5.78 4.17
CA CYS A 42 6.12 -5.18 4.32
C CYS A 42 7.03 -6.02 5.22
N ASP A 43 6.53 -6.48 6.37
CA ASP A 43 7.27 -7.33 7.31
C ASP A 43 7.70 -8.65 6.64
N GLU A 44 6.79 -9.29 5.90
CA GLU A 44 7.03 -10.56 5.20
C GLU A 44 8.04 -10.43 4.05
N LEU A 45 8.01 -9.31 3.33
CA LEU A 45 8.85 -9.07 2.15
C LEU A 45 10.15 -8.31 2.46
N GLY A 46 10.33 -7.85 3.70
CA GLY A 46 11.48 -7.06 4.11
C GLY A 46 11.54 -5.66 3.46
N ILE A 47 10.38 -5.04 3.27
CA ILE A 47 10.25 -3.69 2.70
C ILE A 47 10.06 -2.65 3.80
N ASP A 48 10.80 -1.54 3.71
CA ASP A 48 10.62 -0.39 4.60
C ASP A 48 9.26 0.30 4.34
N THR A 49 8.41 0.30 5.36
CA THR A 49 7.05 0.88 5.34
C THR A 49 7.07 2.38 5.12
N MET A 50 8.11 3.08 5.59
CA MET A 50 8.25 4.52 5.42
C MET A 50 8.47 4.88 3.95
N SER A 51 9.53 4.32 3.36
CA SER A 51 9.89 4.59 1.97
C SER A 51 8.78 4.14 1.02
N VAL A 52 8.25 2.92 1.20
CA VAL A 52 7.24 2.38 0.27
C VAL A 52 5.93 3.16 0.36
N GLY A 53 5.49 3.58 1.55
CA GLY A 53 4.27 4.37 1.71
C GLY A 53 4.39 5.74 1.04
N VAL A 54 5.53 6.41 1.17
CA VAL A 54 5.78 7.70 0.50
C VAL A 54 5.81 7.55 -1.03
N ILE A 55 6.51 6.52 -1.55
CA ILE A 55 6.57 6.28 -3.00
C ILE A 55 5.19 5.92 -3.56
N ILE A 56 4.40 5.10 -2.85
CA ILE A 56 3.05 4.77 -3.29
C ILE A 56 2.14 6.00 -3.24
N GLY A 57 2.21 6.83 -2.20
CA GLY A 57 1.46 8.09 -2.12
C GLY A 57 1.79 9.02 -3.29
N PHE A 58 3.07 9.13 -3.66
CA PHE A 58 3.48 9.86 -4.86
C PHE A 58 2.90 9.26 -6.14
N ALA A 59 2.97 7.94 -6.29
CA ALA A 59 2.38 7.25 -7.44
C ALA A 59 0.85 7.42 -7.50
N MET A 60 0.15 7.47 -6.37
CA MET A 60 -1.28 7.78 -6.30
C MET A 60 -1.58 9.18 -6.83
N GLU A 61 -0.78 10.18 -6.45
CA GLU A 61 -0.91 11.54 -6.99
C GLU A 61 -0.69 11.57 -8.51
N LEU A 62 0.34 10.89 -9.01
CA LEU A 62 0.61 10.82 -10.44
C LEU A 62 -0.53 10.13 -11.20
N PHE A 63 -1.12 9.10 -10.62
CA PHE A 63 -2.23 8.35 -11.23
C PHE A 63 -3.50 9.22 -11.30
N GLU A 64 -3.85 9.92 -10.22
CA GLU A 64 -5.02 10.81 -10.21
C GLU A 64 -4.87 12.02 -11.14
N ARG A 65 -3.63 12.50 -11.34
CA ARG A 65 -3.31 13.54 -12.32
C ARG A 65 -3.18 13.04 -13.75
N GLY A 66 -3.25 11.73 -13.97
CA GLY A 66 -3.18 11.11 -15.29
C GLY A 66 -1.77 11.03 -15.90
N TYR A 67 -0.72 11.22 -15.09
CA TYR A 67 0.67 11.04 -15.55
C TYR A 67 1.07 9.57 -15.66
N ILE A 68 0.48 8.72 -14.82
CA ILE A 68 0.55 7.26 -14.94
C ILE A 68 -0.87 6.71 -15.04
N THR A 69 -1.02 5.54 -15.65
CA THR A 69 -2.30 4.95 -15.99
C THR A 69 -2.41 3.51 -15.47
N LYS A 70 -3.59 2.90 -15.61
CA LYS A 70 -3.77 1.48 -15.30
C LYS A 70 -2.82 0.57 -16.07
N LYS A 71 -2.35 1.00 -17.25
CA LYS A 71 -1.40 0.22 -18.04
C LYS A 71 -0.05 0.15 -17.33
N ASP A 72 0.40 1.25 -16.75
CA ASP A 72 1.70 1.35 -16.08
C ASP A 72 1.69 0.60 -14.74
N THR A 73 0.54 0.58 -14.06
CA THR A 73 0.36 -0.06 -12.74
C THR A 73 -0.03 -1.55 -12.81
N GLY A 74 0.03 -2.18 -13.99
CA GLY A 74 -0.39 -3.59 -14.14
C GLY A 74 -1.89 -3.82 -13.90
N GLY A 75 -2.72 -2.80 -14.14
CA GLY A 75 -4.17 -2.84 -13.99
C GLY A 75 -4.70 -2.24 -12.68
N LEU A 76 -3.83 -1.83 -11.75
CA LEU A 76 -4.24 -1.30 -10.45
C LEU A 76 -4.82 0.12 -10.56
N GLU A 77 -5.97 0.35 -9.91
CA GLU A 77 -6.52 1.68 -9.69
C GLU A 77 -5.85 2.34 -8.48
N LEU A 78 -4.65 2.88 -8.70
CA LEU A 78 -3.81 3.46 -7.67
C LEU A 78 -4.28 4.87 -7.29
N LYS A 79 -5.46 4.98 -6.68
CA LYS A 79 -6.04 6.23 -6.17
C LYS A 79 -5.86 6.34 -4.66
N PHE A 80 -5.88 7.56 -4.14
CA PHE A 80 -5.85 7.78 -2.69
C PHE A 80 -7.03 7.06 -2.02
N GLY A 81 -6.75 6.44 -0.87
CA GLY A 81 -7.74 5.67 -0.11
C GLY A 81 -7.99 4.25 -0.59
N ASN A 82 -7.39 3.82 -1.71
CA ASN A 82 -7.50 2.44 -2.16
C ASN A 82 -6.48 1.53 -1.47
N GLY A 83 -6.81 1.08 -0.25
CA GLY A 83 -5.94 0.20 0.54
C GLY A 83 -5.64 -1.15 -0.11
N VAL A 84 -6.53 -1.68 -0.94
CA VAL A 84 -6.28 -2.94 -1.69
C VAL A 84 -5.22 -2.71 -2.76
N ALA A 85 -5.35 -1.63 -3.55
CA ALA A 85 -4.36 -1.30 -4.58
C ALA A 85 -2.99 -0.98 -3.96
N MET A 86 -2.95 -0.32 -2.80
CA MET A 86 -1.72 -0.07 -2.04
C MET A 86 -1.00 -1.38 -1.69
N GLY A 87 -1.69 -2.34 -1.06
CA GLY A 87 -1.11 -3.64 -0.72
C GLY A 87 -0.57 -4.38 -1.95
N ASN A 88 -1.34 -4.43 -3.04
CA ASN A 88 -0.90 -5.06 -4.29
C ASN A 88 0.31 -4.35 -4.92
N MET A 89 0.41 -3.02 -4.79
CA MET A 89 1.54 -2.26 -5.31
C MET A 89 2.82 -2.55 -4.52
N ILE A 90 2.73 -2.75 -3.19
CA ILE A 90 3.89 -3.19 -2.37
C ILE A 90 4.44 -4.51 -2.90
N GLU A 91 3.58 -5.49 -3.19
CA GLU A 91 4.02 -6.76 -3.77
C GLU A 91 4.68 -6.58 -5.15
N LYS A 92 4.14 -5.70 -6.00
CA LYS A 92 4.73 -5.41 -7.32
C LYS A 92 6.09 -4.73 -7.21
N ILE A 93 6.28 -3.84 -6.25
CA ILE A 93 7.59 -3.24 -5.94
C ILE A 93 8.58 -4.33 -5.49
N ALA A 94 8.15 -5.21 -4.58
CA ALA A 94 9.00 -6.32 -4.11
C ALA A 94 9.44 -7.26 -5.25
N LYS A 95 8.55 -7.49 -6.22
CA LYS A 95 8.76 -8.39 -7.36
C LYS A 95 9.36 -7.69 -8.59
N ARG A 96 9.55 -6.36 -8.56
CA ARG A 96 9.98 -5.54 -9.71
C ARG A 96 9.09 -5.73 -10.95
N GLU A 97 7.78 -5.61 -10.75
CA GLU A 97 6.78 -5.79 -11.82
C GLU A 97 6.15 -4.46 -12.25
N ASP A 98 5.98 -4.28 -13.56
CA ASP A 98 5.37 -3.10 -14.18
C ASP A 98 6.09 -1.80 -13.76
N ILE A 99 5.38 -0.80 -13.24
CA ILE A 99 5.98 0.41 -12.67
C ILE A 99 6.70 0.18 -11.32
N GLY A 100 6.71 -1.05 -10.80
CA GLY A 100 7.39 -1.42 -9.57
C GLY A 100 8.88 -1.74 -9.69
N ASP A 101 9.45 -1.79 -10.91
CA ASP A 101 10.90 -1.97 -11.15
C ASP A 101 11.71 -0.66 -10.98
#